data_AF-A0AAD8H998-F1
#
_entry.id   AF-A0AAD8H998-F1
#
_cell.length_a   1.000
_cell.length_b   1.000
_cell.length_c   1.000
_cell.angle_alpha   90.00
_cell.angle_beta   90.00
_cell.angle_gamma   90.00
#
_symmetry.space_group_name_H-M   'P 1'
#
loop_
_entity.id
_entity.type
_entity.pdbx_description
1 polymer ?
#
loop_
_entity_poly.entity_id
_entity_poly.type
_entity_poly.pdbx_seq_one_letter_code
_entity_poly.pdbx_strand_id
1 'polypeptide(L)'
;MDRHTWMYEISRTTLEYVDGVKNFITCATKDMEKKHREEGKEKMILCPCRGCKNFKKHRSVDIVRGHLFRRGFKEGYVKWIWHGEGVQSSKTSGTKRGREEDNMTNNEEDDVDIDRLEEMIQDMEDHFMHQPDILNSLVDDSKNLLYPGCNDQFTRLSTTLRRRRYCVPWA
;
A
#
# COMPACT_ATOMS: atom_id res chain seq x y z
N MET A 1 9.08 -21.53 14.42
CA MET A 1 9.38 -20.09 14.50
C MET A 1 8.10 -19.37 14.91
N ASP A 2 8.19 -18.46 15.87
CA ASP A 2 7.05 -17.65 16.27
C ASP A 2 6.77 -16.56 15.22
N ARG A 3 5.60 -15.93 15.35
CA ARG A 3 5.11 -14.97 14.37
C ARG A 3 5.87 -13.63 14.40
N HIS A 4 6.36 -13.22 15.57
CA HIS A 4 7.10 -11.97 15.69
C HIS A 4 8.44 -12.09 14.96
N THR A 5 9.15 -13.19 15.20
CA THR A 5 10.47 -13.45 14.61
C THR A 5 10.43 -13.41 13.09
N TRP A 6 9.53 -14.16 12.44
CA TRP A 6 9.55 -14.17 10.97
C TRP A 6 9.02 -12.88 10.36
N MET A 7 8.17 -12.12 11.06
CA MET A 7 7.61 -10.87 10.53
C MET A 7 8.56 -9.68 10.64
N TYR A 8 9.39 -9.63 11.70
CA TYR A 8 10.16 -8.44 12.05
C TYR A 8 11.65 -8.66 12.26
N GLU A 9 12.10 -9.88 12.61
CA GLU A 9 13.49 -10.14 13.01
C GLU A 9 14.35 -10.76 11.90
N ILE A 10 13.74 -11.24 10.81
CA ILE A 10 14.44 -11.86 9.69
C ILE A 10 14.31 -11.07 8.40
N SER A 11 15.25 -11.29 7.48
CA SER A 11 15.21 -10.65 6.15
C SER A 11 14.00 -11.11 5.34
N ARG A 12 13.41 -10.19 4.59
CA ARG A 12 12.27 -10.44 3.70
C ARG A 12 12.60 -11.31 2.48
N THR A 13 13.90 -11.55 2.23
CA THR A 13 14.39 -12.44 1.19
C THR A 13 14.51 -13.90 1.64
N THR A 14 14.30 -14.17 2.93
CA THR A 14 14.34 -15.53 3.47
C THR A 14 13.12 -16.33 3.06
N LEU A 15 13.28 -17.65 2.97
CA LEU A 15 12.17 -18.55 2.65
C LEU A 15 11.10 -18.51 3.73
N GLU A 16 11.50 -18.37 4.99
CA GLU A 16 10.65 -18.28 6.16
C GLU A 16 9.72 -17.06 6.08
N TYR A 17 10.25 -15.91 5.65
CA TYR A 17 9.42 -14.72 5.41
C TYR A 17 8.44 -14.94 4.26
N VAL A 18 8.91 -15.51 3.14
CA VAL A 18 8.09 -15.80 1.96
C VAL A 18 6.92 -16.73 2.32
N ASP A 19 7.20 -17.80 3.06
CA ASP A 19 6.20 -18.76 3.52
C ASP A 19 5.24 -18.14 4.53
N GLY A 20 5.74 -17.32 5.46
CA GLY A 20 4.92 -16.56 6.39
C GLY A 20 3.93 -15.62 5.68
N VAL A 21 4.39 -14.88 4.67
CA VAL A 21 3.54 -14.01 3.84
C VAL A 21 2.52 -14.83 3.05
N LYS A 22 2.93 -15.97 2.47
CA LYS A 22 2.00 -16.86 1.75
C LYS A 22 0.89 -17.39 2.66
N ASN A 23 1.23 -17.75 3.89
CA ASN A 23 0.27 -18.19 4.90
C ASN A 23 -0.68 -17.06 5.30
N PHE A 24 -0.14 -15.87 5.57
CA PHE A 24 -0.95 -14.67 5.85
C PHE A 24 -1.97 -14.40 4.74
N ILE A 25 -1.50 -14.39 3.48
CA ILE A 25 -2.35 -14.12 2.32
C ILE A 25 -3.46 -15.18 2.19
N THR A 26 -3.15 -16.45 2.43
CA THR A 26 -4.14 -17.54 2.39
C THR A 26 -5.20 -17.38 3.48
N CYS A 27 -4.83 -16.94 4.68
CA CYS A 27 -5.78 -16.63 5.75
C CYS A 27 -6.66 -15.42 5.38
N ALA A 28 -6.03 -14.34 4.90
CA ALA A 28 -6.71 -13.11 4.51
C ALA A 28 -7.75 -13.33 3.41
N THR A 29 -7.43 -14.14 2.39
CA THR A 29 -8.36 -14.43 1.30
C THR A 29 -9.54 -15.27 1.78
N LYS A 30 -9.30 -16.29 2.60
CA LYS A 30 -10.38 -17.12 3.18
C LYS A 30 -11.33 -16.29 4.04
N ASP A 31 -10.79 -15.41 4.88
CA ASP A 31 -11.60 -14.51 5.72
C ASP A 31 -12.40 -13.51 4.87
N MET A 32 -11.78 -12.96 3.82
CA MET A 32 -12.46 -12.10 2.85
C MET A 32 -13.60 -12.83 2.13
N GLU A 33 -13.37 -14.05 1.65
CA GLU A 33 -14.40 -14.87 0.99
C GLU A 33 -15.55 -15.22 1.93
N LYS A 34 -15.23 -15.53 3.19
CA LYS A 34 -16.22 -15.79 4.23
C LYS A 34 -17.09 -14.56 4.48
N LYS A 35 -16.48 -13.40 4.74
CA LYS A 35 -17.19 -12.13 4.96
C LYS A 35 -18.03 -11.72 3.75
N HIS A 36 -17.56 -11.98 2.54
CA HIS A 36 -18.36 -11.75 1.34
C HIS A 36 -19.60 -12.64 1.29
N ARG A 37 -19.45 -13.94 1.58
CA ARG A 37 -20.55 -14.91 1.55
C ARG A 37 -21.59 -14.68 2.64
N GLU A 38 -21.15 -14.38 3.86
CA GLU A 38 -22.00 -14.31 5.05
C GLU A 38 -22.57 -12.89 5.27
N GLU A 39 -21.79 -11.85 5.01
CA GLU A 39 -22.13 -10.46 5.33
C GLU A 39 -22.33 -9.59 4.08
N GLY A 40 -22.15 -10.15 2.87
CA GLY A 40 -22.25 -9.39 1.62
C GLY A 40 -21.16 -8.34 1.43
N LYS A 41 -20.07 -8.38 2.21
CA LYS A 41 -18.97 -7.40 2.14
C LYS A 41 -18.23 -7.47 0.81
N GLU A 42 -17.66 -6.34 0.38
CA GLU A 42 -16.85 -6.28 -0.83
C GLU A 42 -15.60 -7.18 -0.73
N LYS A 43 -15.23 -7.81 -1.84
CA LYS A 43 -14.03 -8.67 -1.97
C LYS A 43 -12.76 -7.83 -2.01
N MET A 44 -12.41 -7.25 -0.87
CA MET A 44 -11.20 -6.47 -0.68
C MET A 44 -10.48 -6.87 0.60
N ILE A 45 -9.15 -6.81 0.56
CA ILE A 45 -8.27 -7.13 1.68
C ILE A 45 -7.64 -5.85 2.21
N LEU A 46 -7.64 -5.66 3.53
CA LEU A 46 -6.91 -4.58 4.18
C LEU A 46 -5.41 -4.82 4.04
N CYS A 47 -4.63 -3.82 3.67
CA CYS A 47 -3.18 -3.97 3.58
C CYS A 47 -2.54 -3.67 4.94
N PRO A 48 -1.90 -4.67 5.61
CA PRO A 48 -1.25 -4.46 6.89
C PRO A 48 0.17 -3.90 6.74
N CYS A 49 0.57 -3.41 5.57
CA CYS A 49 1.93 -2.91 5.37
C CYS A 49 2.17 -1.61 6.14
N ARG A 50 3.45 -1.23 6.30
CA ARG A 50 3.83 0.00 7.03
C ARG A 50 3.18 1.28 6.50
N GLY A 51 3.01 1.39 5.18
CA GLY A 51 2.34 2.55 4.56
C GLY A 51 0.81 2.51 4.70
N CYS A 52 0.19 1.36 4.44
CA CYS A 52 -1.27 1.25 4.44
C CYS A 52 -1.88 1.14 5.86
N LYS A 53 -1.11 0.64 6.83
CA LYS A 53 -1.46 0.58 8.27
C LYS A 53 -2.80 -0.10 8.60
N ASN A 54 -3.30 -1.00 7.77
CA ASN A 54 -4.65 -1.59 7.83
C ASN A 54 -5.80 -0.60 7.56
N PHE A 55 -5.57 0.52 6.89
CA PHE A 55 -6.61 1.46 6.47
C PHE A 55 -6.93 1.37 4.97
N LYS A 56 -5.92 1.14 4.12
CA LYS A 56 -6.13 0.97 2.68
C LYS A 56 -6.59 -0.45 2.35
N LYS A 57 -7.61 -0.56 1.49
CA LYS A 57 -8.17 -1.82 0.98
C LYS A 57 -7.75 -2.02 -0.47
N HIS A 58 -7.40 -3.25 -0.84
CA HIS A 58 -7.03 -3.61 -2.20
C HIS A 58 -7.87 -4.78 -2.69
N ARG A 59 -8.26 -4.74 -3.97
CA ARG A 59 -8.96 -5.84 -4.65
C ARG A 59 -8.00 -6.99 -5.01
N SER A 60 -6.79 -6.64 -5.43
CA SER A 60 -5.79 -7.62 -5.81
C SER A 60 -4.91 -8.02 -4.61
N VAL A 61 -4.83 -9.33 -4.42
CA VAL A 61 -3.97 -9.98 -3.42
C VAL A 61 -2.48 -9.72 -3.73
N ASP A 62 -2.13 -9.64 -5.01
CA ASP A 62 -0.74 -9.44 -5.44
C ASP A 62 -0.22 -8.06 -5.04
N ILE A 63 -1.09 -7.06 -4.94
CA ILE A 63 -0.74 -5.73 -4.43
C ILE A 63 -0.33 -5.83 -2.97
N VAL A 64 -1.18 -6.45 -2.15
CA VAL A 64 -0.92 -6.63 -0.72
C VAL A 64 0.36 -7.45 -0.53
N ARG A 65 0.55 -8.50 -1.32
CA ARG A 65 1.78 -9.29 -1.32
C ARG A 65 3.01 -8.44 -1.65
N GLY A 66 2.97 -7.66 -2.73
CA GLY A 66 4.06 -6.77 -3.13
C GLY A 66 4.41 -5.74 -2.06
N HIS A 67 3.39 -5.15 -1.43
CA HIS A 67 3.59 -4.22 -0.30
C HIS A 67 4.25 -4.88 0.90
N LEU A 68 3.89 -6.13 1.21
CA LEU A 68 4.55 -6.87 2.29
C LEU A 68 6.02 -7.11 1.99
N PHE A 69 6.38 -7.52 0.78
CA PHE A 69 7.79 -7.69 0.40
C PHE A 69 8.57 -6.37 0.38
N ARG A 70 7.99 -5.28 -0.15
CA ARG A 70 8.68 -3.99 -0.30
C ARG A 70 8.73 -3.19 1.00
N ARG A 71 7.61 -3.13 1.74
CA ARG A 71 7.42 -2.25 2.91
C ARG A 71 7.37 -3.01 4.24
N GLY A 72 7.13 -4.32 4.23
CA GLY A 72 6.98 -5.11 5.44
C GLY A 72 5.65 -4.86 6.16
N PHE A 73 5.43 -5.55 7.27
CA PHE A 73 4.25 -5.37 8.10
C PHE A 73 4.34 -4.09 8.95
N LYS A 74 3.17 -3.50 9.24
CA LYS A 74 3.00 -2.46 10.26
C LYS A 74 3.53 -2.99 11.58
N GLU A 75 4.37 -2.22 12.23
CA GLU A 75 4.93 -2.56 13.53
C GLU A 75 3.85 -2.90 14.57
N GLY A 76 4.10 -3.90 15.40
CA GLY A 76 3.15 -4.41 16.39
C GLY A 76 1.96 -5.19 15.81
N TYR A 77 1.82 -5.30 14.48
CA TYR A 77 0.74 -6.04 13.85
C TYR A 77 1.03 -7.55 13.80
N VAL A 78 1.13 -8.18 14.98
CA VAL A 78 1.37 -9.63 15.09
C VAL A 78 0.05 -10.40 14.95
N LYS A 79 -1.05 -9.87 15.47
CA LYS A 79 -2.36 -10.54 15.45
C LYS A 79 -3.15 -10.18 14.21
N TRP A 80 -3.60 -11.18 13.46
CA TRP A 80 -4.32 -11.00 12.19
C TRP A 80 -5.82 -10.78 12.39
N ILE A 81 -6.16 -9.86 13.30
CA ILE A 81 -7.54 -9.59 13.73
C ILE A 81 -8.47 -9.18 12.57
N TRP A 82 -7.90 -8.66 11.49
CA TRP A 82 -8.63 -8.19 10.32
C TRP A 82 -8.64 -9.20 9.15
N HIS A 83 -7.87 -10.28 9.26
CA HIS A 83 -7.54 -11.19 8.16
C HIS A 83 -7.81 -12.66 8.52
N GLY A 84 -8.57 -12.89 9.59
CA GLY A 84 -8.90 -14.22 10.09
C GLY A 84 -7.69 -14.94 10.68
N GLU A 85 -7.61 -15.04 12.00
CA GLU A 85 -6.63 -15.92 12.63
C GLU A 85 -7.04 -17.39 12.43
N GLY A 86 -6.47 -18.02 11.41
CA GLY A 86 -6.52 -19.47 11.20
C GLY A 86 -5.42 -20.17 12.02
N VAL A 87 -5.84 -21.11 12.86
CA VAL A 87 -5.12 -21.85 13.92
C VAL A 87 -3.91 -22.67 13.43
N GLN A 88 -2.85 -22.06 12.90
CA GLN A 88 -1.63 -22.82 12.55
C GLN A 88 -0.29 -22.17 12.94
N SER A 89 -0.27 -21.15 13.80
CA SER A 89 1.01 -20.72 14.38
C SER A 89 0.83 -20.18 15.79
N SER A 90 1.22 -21.05 16.74
CA SER A 90 1.73 -20.78 18.09
C SER A 90 0.84 -21.31 19.22
N LYS A 91 1.19 -22.51 19.69
CA LYS A 91 1.02 -22.89 21.10
C LYS A 91 1.88 -21.94 21.93
N THR A 92 1.34 -20.83 22.41
CA THR A 92 1.92 -20.08 23.52
C THR A 92 0.80 -19.51 24.38
N SER A 93 0.86 -19.86 25.66
CA SER A 93 -0.08 -19.58 26.73
C SER A 93 -0.59 -18.14 26.75
N GLY A 94 -1.85 -18.01 27.19
CA GLY A 94 -2.52 -16.73 27.31
C GLY A 94 -1.79 -15.73 28.19
N THR A 95 -1.95 -14.47 27.84
CA THR A 95 -1.99 -13.36 28.79
C THR A 95 -2.96 -12.31 28.25
N LYS A 96 -3.61 -11.69 29.22
CA LYS A 96 -4.91 -11.02 29.18
C LYS A 96 -4.95 -9.78 28.29
N ARG A 97 -6.20 -9.40 27.97
CA ARG A 97 -6.61 -8.14 27.34
C ARG A 97 -5.98 -6.94 28.05
N GLY A 98 -5.27 -6.10 27.30
CA GLY A 98 -4.96 -4.71 27.63
C GLY A 98 -5.43 -3.85 26.45
N ARG A 99 -6.42 -3.02 26.70
CA ARG A 99 -6.84 -1.91 25.83
C ARG A 99 -5.85 -0.80 26.13
N GLU A 100 -5.00 -0.45 25.17
CA GLU A 100 -4.08 0.68 25.33
C GLU A 100 -4.55 1.80 24.43
N GLU A 101 -4.81 2.92 25.10
CA GLU A 101 -5.36 4.16 24.60
C GLU A 101 -4.32 4.91 23.78
N ASP A 102 -4.77 5.47 22.66
CA ASP A 102 -4.00 6.35 21.79
C ASP A 102 -3.54 7.58 22.58
N ASN A 103 -2.23 7.71 22.80
CA ASN A 103 -1.64 8.94 23.34
C ASN A 103 -0.99 9.73 22.21
N MET A 104 -1.69 10.77 21.76
CA MET A 104 -1.18 11.80 20.86
C MET A 104 -0.07 12.59 21.57
N THR A 105 1.12 12.65 20.98
CA THR A 105 2.10 13.69 21.32
C THR A 105 2.43 14.43 20.04
N ASN A 106 1.92 15.66 19.94
CA ASN A 106 2.35 16.63 18.95
C ASN A 106 3.77 17.05 19.27
N ASN A 107 4.67 16.94 18.30
CA ASN A 107 5.84 17.80 18.21
C ASN A 107 5.89 18.31 16.76
N GLU A 108 5.71 19.62 16.64
CA GLU A 108 5.91 20.39 15.43
C GLU A 108 7.41 20.68 15.32
N GLU A 109 8.09 20.03 14.38
CA GLU A 109 9.33 20.55 13.82
C GLU A 109 9.22 20.36 12.29
N ASP A 110 9.20 21.50 11.60
CA ASP A 110 9.22 21.60 10.14
C ASP A 110 10.54 21.03 9.61
N ASP A 111 10.54 19.72 9.34
CA ASP A 111 11.46 19.10 8.40
C ASP A 111 10.62 18.48 7.29
N VAL A 112 10.99 18.71 6.04
CA VAL A 112 10.23 18.19 4.88
C VAL A 112 10.43 16.68 4.87
N ASP A 113 9.52 16.00 5.56
CA ASP A 113 9.52 14.58 5.85
C ASP A 113 9.75 13.78 4.55
N ILE A 114 11.00 13.35 4.32
CA ILE A 114 11.39 12.61 3.10
C ILE A 114 10.54 11.35 2.97
N ASP A 115 10.11 10.79 4.11
CA ASP A 115 9.19 9.65 4.17
C ASP A 115 7.80 9.97 3.57
N ARG A 116 7.31 11.21 3.66
CA ARG A 116 6.05 11.64 3.03
C ARG A 116 6.18 11.85 1.53
N LEU A 117 7.35 12.33 1.08
CA LEU A 117 7.64 12.42 -0.36
C LEU A 117 7.81 11.03 -0.96
N GLU A 118 8.53 10.14 -0.28
CA GLU A 118 8.67 8.74 -0.69
C GLU A 118 7.32 8.04 -0.69
N GLU A 119 6.44 8.27 0.31
CA GLU A 119 5.07 7.75 0.34
C GLU A 119 4.23 8.24 -0.86
N MET A 120 4.32 9.53 -1.22
CA MET A 120 3.61 10.09 -2.38
C MET A 120 4.14 9.52 -3.70
N ILE A 121 5.46 9.38 -3.84
CA ILE A 121 6.10 8.76 -5.01
C ILE A 121 5.68 7.29 -5.11
N GLN A 122 5.62 6.57 -3.99
CA GLN A 122 5.23 5.16 -3.97
C GLN A 122 3.73 4.95 -4.22
N ASP A 123 2.86 5.84 -3.76
CA ASP A 123 1.43 5.83 -4.08
C ASP A 123 1.20 6.13 -5.57
N MET A 124 1.98 7.04 -6.16
CA MET A 124 1.98 7.28 -7.60
C MET A 124 2.47 6.04 -8.37
N GLU A 125 3.57 5.43 -7.93
CA GLU A 125 4.12 4.23 -8.57
C GLU A 125 3.09 3.08 -8.54
N ASP A 126 2.43 2.83 -7.40
CA ASP A 126 1.35 1.84 -7.27
C ASP A 126 0.18 2.12 -8.24
N HIS A 127 -0.20 3.40 -8.38
CA HIS A 127 -1.25 3.80 -9.33
C HIS A 127 -0.87 3.49 -10.78
N PHE A 128 0.37 3.77 -11.17
CA PHE A 128 0.87 3.50 -12.53
C PHE A 128 1.12 2.01 -12.80
N MET A 129 1.47 1.21 -11.80
CA MET A 129 1.61 -0.25 -11.92
C MET A 129 0.28 -0.93 -12.28
N HIS A 130 -0.85 -0.33 -11.91
CA HIS A 130 -2.19 -0.82 -12.28
C HIS A 130 -2.76 -0.24 -13.56
N GLN A 131 -2.14 0.80 -14.11
CA GLN A 131 -2.58 1.48 -15.34
C GLN A 131 -1.37 1.83 -16.22
N PRO A 132 -0.66 0.81 -16.76
CA PRO A 132 0.54 1.03 -17.58
C PRO A 132 0.23 1.85 -18.85
N ASP A 133 -1.00 1.78 -19.35
CA ASP A 133 -1.47 2.54 -20.52
C ASP A 133 -1.42 4.05 -20.27
N ILE A 134 -1.74 4.50 -19.05
CA ILE A 134 -1.69 5.92 -18.68
C ILE A 134 -0.25 6.39 -18.62
N LEU A 135 0.65 5.59 -18.02
CA LEU A 135 2.07 5.93 -17.96
C LEU A 135 2.69 6.01 -19.36
N ASN A 136 2.42 5.01 -20.21
CA ASN A 136 2.91 4.98 -21.58
C ASN A 136 2.37 6.15 -22.41
N SER A 137 1.09 6.48 -22.25
CA SER A 137 0.47 7.65 -22.89
C SER A 137 1.10 8.97 -22.42
N LEU A 138 1.38 9.11 -21.12
CA LEU A 138 2.03 10.31 -20.58
C LEU A 138 3.47 10.47 -21.12
N VAL A 139 4.20 9.36 -21.21
CA VAL A 139 5.56 9.32 -21.78
C VAL A 139 5.53 9.62 -23.27
N ASP A 140 4.57 9.09 -24.01
CA ASP A 140 4.36 9.41 -25.42
C ASP A 140 4.04 10.90 -25.62
N ASP A 141 3.12 11.44 -24.83
CA ASP A 141 2.75 12.86 -24.84
C ASP A 141 3.91 13.79 -24.45
N SER A 142 4.89 13.29 -23.68
CA SER A 142 6.12 14.02 -23.36
C SER A 142 7.09 14.11 -24.52
N LYS A 143 7.05 13.16 -25.46
CA LYS A 143 7.94 13.10 -26.63
C LYS A 143 7.32 13.75 -27.86
N ASN A 144 5.99 13.79 -27.92
CA ASN A 144 5.26 14.34 -29.05
C ASN A 144 5.04 15.85 -28.92
N LEU A 145 5.45 16.58 -29.95
CA LEU A 145 5.13 18.00 -30.12
C LEU A 145 3.60 18.19 -30.28
N LEU A 146 3.11 19.37 -29.93
CA LEU A 146 1.68 19.67 -30.04
C LEU A 146 1.16 19.60 -31.50
N TYR A 147 2.01 19.97 -32.46
CA TYR A 147 1.81 19.81 -33.90
C TYR A 147 3.17 19.82 -34.64
N PRO A 148 3.25 19.30 -35.88
CA PRO A 148 4.49 19.31 -36.66
C PRO A 148 4.98 20.74 -36.93
N GLY A 149 6.22 21.05 -36.55
CA GLY A 149 6.82 22.39 -36.68
C GLY A 149 6.61 23.31 -35.47
N CYS A 150 6.01 22.81 -34.38
CA CYS A 150 5.94 23.53 -33.11
C CYS A 150 7.34 23.64 -32.47
N ASN A 151 7.58 24.72 -31.70
CA ASN A 151 8.86 24.91 -31.01
C ASN A 151 9.10 23.75 -30.03
N ASP A 152 10.34 23.27 -29.94
CA ASP A 152 10.77 22.11 -29.14
C ASP A 152 10.40 22.21 -27.65
N GLN A 153 10.19 23.42 -27.15
CA GLN A 153 9.70 23.73 -25.81
C GLN A 153 8.20 23.40 -25.54
N PHE A 154 7.41 22.97 -26.54
CA PHE A 154 5.96 22.72 -26.40
C PHE A 154 5.56 21.29 -26.82
N THR A 155 5.69 20.36 -25.89
CA THR A 155 5.15 19.00 -25.99
C THR A 155 3.67 18.96 -25.60
N ARG A 156 2.95 17.92 -26.02
CA ARG A 156 1.55 17.71 -25.64
C ARG A 156 1.39 17.71 -24.12
N LEU A 157 2.29 17.04 -23.40
CA LEU A 157 2.31 17.01 -21.94
C LEU A 157 2.58 18.39 -21.32
N SER A 158 3.59 19.12 -21.81
CA SER A 158 3.91 20.46 -21.27
C SER A 158 2.74 21.44 -21.44
N THR A 159 2.01 21.34 -22.56
CA THR A 159 0.88 22.21 -22.89
C THR A 159 -0.34 21.90 -22.00
N THR A 160 -0.67 20.61 -21.80
CA THR A 160 -1.79 20.20 -20.94
C THR A 160 -1.55 20.61 -19.49
N LEU A 161 -0.31 20.46 -18.99
CA LEU A 161 0.07 20.90 -17.64
C LEU A 161 0.01 22.43 -17.48
N ARG A 162 0.45 23.20 -18.49
CA ARG A 162 0.35 24.67 -18.48
C ARG A 162 -1.10 25.14 -18.45
N ARG A 163 -1.99 24.51 -19.22
CA ARG A 163 -3.41 24.86 -19.30
C ARG A 163 -4.14 24.59 -17.99
N ARG A 164 -3.73 23.57 -17.23
CA ARG A 164 -4.30 23.22 -15.92
C ARG A 164 -3.98 24.24 -14.81
N ARG A 165 -2.90 25.03 -14.94
CA ARG A 165 -2.58 26.13 -14.00
C ARG A 165 -3.51 27.33 -14.09
N TYR A 166 -4.33 27.44 -15.14
CA TYR A 166 -5.26 28.57 -15.34
C TYR A 166 -6.72 28.24 -15.04
N CYS A 167 -7.02 27.08 -14.45
CA CYS A 167 -8.34 26.77 -13.89
C CYS A 167 -8.27 26.77 -12.36
N VAL A 168 -8.03 27.94 -11.77
CA VAL A 168 -8.54 28.24 -10.43
C VAL A 168 -9.65 29.27 -10.64
N PRO A 169 -10.93 28.90 -10.59
CA PRO A 169 -12.00 29.89 -10.59
C PRO A 169 -11.91 30.68 -9.29
N TRP A 170 -11.71 32.00 -9.39
CA TRP A 170 -12.17 32.90 -8.35
C TRP A 170 -13.70 32.91 -8.39
N ALA A 171 -14.32 32.25 -7.42
CA ALA A 171 -15.68 32.51 -6.93
C ALA A 171 -15.83 31.85 -5.55
#